data_AF-A0A4U0MQ14-F1
#
_entry.id   AF-A0A4U0MQ14-F1
#
_cell.length_a   1.000
_cell.length_b   1.000
_cell.length_c   1.000
_cell.angle_alpha   90.00
_cell.angle_beta   90.00
_cell.angle_gamma   90.00
#
_symmetry.space_group_name_H-M   'P 1'
#
loop_
_entity.id
_entity.type
_entity.pdbx_description
1 polymer ?
#
loop_
_entity_poly.entity_id
_entity_poly.type
_entity_poly.pdbx_seq_one_letter_code
_entity_poly.pdbx_strand_id
1 'polypeptide(L)' 'MFRRWWTALRTAQPDRGMVTGEYAVGTLAACALAAVLFKVLTSAAVQARLTSLVQGALDVPF' A
#
# COMPACT_ATOMS: atom_id res chain seq x y z
N MET A 1 14.98 24.17 4.52
CA MET A 1 13.55 24.55 4.33
C MET A 1 12.57 23.48 4.86
N PHE A 2 12.83 22.18 4.64
CA PHE A 2 12.00 21.04 5.10
C PHE A 2 11.67 21.03 6.60
N ARG A 3 12.60 21.44 7.49
CA ARG A 3 12.39 21.44 8.94
C ARG A 3 11.28 22.40 9.41
N ARG A 4 11.03 23.50 8.69
CA ARG A 4 9.99 24.49 9.06
C ARG A 4 8.57 23.99 8.79
N TRP A 5 8.40 23.14 7.78
CA TRP A 5 7.13 22.48 7.47
C TRP A 5 6.74 21.45 8.55
N TRP A 6 7.73 20.72 9.06
CA TRP A 6 7.53 19.74 10.13
C TRP A 6 7.08 20.37 11.46
N THR A 7 7.58 21.57 11.78
CA THR A 7 7.14 22.32 12.96
C THR A 7 5.74 22.90 12.80
N ALA A 8 5.37 23.37 11.61
CA ALA A 8 4.03 23.91 11.35
C ALA A 8 2.93 22.85 11.47
N LEU A 9 3.22 21.61 11.08
CA LEU A 9 2.31 20.46 11.24
C LEU A 9 2.10 20.06 12.72
N ARG A 10 3.05 20.37 13.61
CA ARG A 10 2.98 20.04 15.04
C ARG A 10 2.30 21.11 15.90
N THR A 11 2.20 22.34 15.41
CA THR A 11 1.66 23.48 16.18
C THR A 11 0.20 23.80 15.86
N ALA A 12 -0.46 23.03 14.99
CA ALA A 12 -1.89 23.13 14.78
C ALA A 12 -2.61 22.59 16.02
N GLN A 13 -3.23 23.48 16.81
CA GLN A 13 -4.13 23.11 17.90
C GLN A 13 -5.24 22.18 17.38
N PRO A 14 -5.79 21.28 18.21
CA PRO A 14 -6.85 20.37 17.80
C PRO A 14 -8.17 21.14 17.67
N ASP A 15 -8.32 21.90 16.59
CA ASP A 15 -9.61 22.42 16.19
C ASP A 15 -10.52 21.23 15.90
N ARG A 16 -11.80 21.35 16.27
CA ARG A 16 -12.84 20.30 16.17
C ARG A 16 -13.02 19.66 14.78
N GLY A 17 -12.21 20.02 13.78
CA GLY A 17 -12.05 19.38 12.47
C GLY A 17 -10.84 18.44 12.32
N MET A 18 -10.12 18.11 13.41
CA MET A 18 -8.98 17.17 13.40
C MET A 18 -9.38 15.71 13.02
N VAL A 19 -10.66 15.47 12.71
CA VAL A 19 -11.22 14.15 12.38
C VAL A 19 -11.42 13.94 10.86
N THR A 20 -10.97 14.84 9.97
CA THR A 20 -11.16 14.63 8.51
C THR A 20 -9.86 14.54 7.71
N GLY A 21 -8.79 15.22 8.12
CA GLY A 21 -7.51 15.20 7.40
C GLY A 21 -6.67 13.93 7.68
N GLU A 22 -6.60 13.52 8.94
CA GLU A 22 -5.76 12.38 9.36
C GLU A 22 -6.26 11.07 8.75
N TYR A 23 -7.57 10.85 8.80
CA TYR A 23 -8.20 9.66 8.20
C TYR A 23 -8.06 9.65 6.67
N ALA A 24 -8.22 10.80 6.01
CA ALA A 24 -8.05 10.90 4.55
C ALA A 24 -6.61 10.53 4.13
N VAL A 25 -5.60 11.04 4.84
CA VAL A 25 -4.20 10.69 4.59
C VAL A 25 -3.93 9.22 4.90
N GLY A 26 -4.52 8.67 5.95
CA GLY A 26 -4.45 7.24 6.28
C GLY A 26 -5.00 6.36 5.16
N THR A 27 -6.16 6.71 4.60
CA THR A 27 -6.73 5.99 3.45
C THR A 27 -5.85 6.13 2.20
N LEU A 28 -5.34 7.32 1.91
CA LEU A 28 -4.43 7.53 0.78
C LEU A 28 -3.14 6.71 0.90
N ALA A 29 -2.57 6.63 2.10
CA ALA A 29 -1.39 5.80 2.36
C ALA A 29 -1.69 4.31 2.14
N ALA A 30 -2.86 3.82 2.60
CA ALA A 30 -3.29 2.45 2.36
C ALA A 30 -3.51 2.16 0.86
N CYS A 31 -4.15 3.08 0.14
CA CYS A 31 -4.36 2.96 -1.31
C CYS A 31 -3.02 2.94 -2.07
N ALA A 32 -2.05 3.78 -1.69
CA ALA A 32 -0.73 3.79 -2.31
C ALA A 32 0.00 2.46 -2.09
N LEU A 33 -0.05 1.91 -0.86
CA LEU A 33 0.51 0.59 -0.56
C LEU A 33 -0.18 -0.52 -1.39
N ALA A 34 -1.51 -0.49 -1.50
CA ALA A 34 -2.28 -1.45 -2.29
C ALA A 34 -1.92 -1.37 -3.78
N ALA A 35 -1.70 -0.17 -4.33
CA ALA A 35 -1.28 0.01 -5.71
C ALA A 35 0.11 -0.59 -5.99
N VAL A 36 1.06 -0.40 -5.07
CA VAL A 36 2.39 -1.02 -5.16
C VAL A 36 2.28 -2.54 -5.07
N LEU A 37 1.50 -3.06 -4.12
CA LEU A 37 1.27 -4.50 -3.99
C LEU A 37 0.63 -5.08 -5.26
N PHE A 38 -0.36 -4.39 -5.83
CA PHE A 38 -0.98 -4.80 -7.09
C PHE A 38 0.04 -4.90 -8.22
N LYS A 39 0.96 -3.95 -8.33
CA LYS A 39 2.06 -4.01 -9.33
C LYS A 39 2.97 -5.21 -9.11
N VAL A 40 3.28 -5.55 -7.85
CA VAL A 40 4.07 -6.74 -7.53
C VAL A 40 3.32 -8.01 -7.92
N LEU A 41 2.07 -8.14 -7.50
CA LEU A 41 1.24 -9.33 -7.75
C LEU A 41 0.95 -9.56 -9.23
N THR A 42 0.80 -8.48 -10.01
CA THR A 42 0.57 -8.55 -11.45
C THR A 42 1.85 -8.63 -12.28
N SER A 43 3.03 -8.60 -11.64
CA SER A 43 4.29 -8.74 -12.36
C SER A 43 4.45 -10.12 -13.02
N ALA A 44 5.17 -10.16 -14.14
CA ALA A 44 5.43 -11.41 -14.87
C ALA A 44 6.15 -12.46 -14.01
N ALA A 45 7.05 -12.03 -13.12
CA ALA A 45 7.75 -12.93 -12.21
C ALA A 45 6.80 -13.64 -11.24
N VAL A 46 5.86 -12.90 -10.62
CA VAL A 46 4.89 -13.50 -9.69
C VAL A 46 3.92 -14.41 -10.43
N GLN A 47 3.40 -13.99 -11.58
CA GLN A 47 2.52 -14.81 -12.40
C GLN A 47 3.18 -16.12 -12.83
N ALA A 48 4.42 -16.07 -13.35
CA ALA A 48 5.15 -17.27 -13.78
C ALA A 48 5.38 -18.27 -12.63
N ARG A 49 5.66 -17.77 -11.42
CA ARG A 49 5.81 -18.61 -10.23
C ARG A 49 4.50 -19.28 -9.84
N LEU A 50 3.40 -18.54 -9.83
CA LEU A 50 2.07 -19.10 -9.54
C LEU A 50 1.66 -20.14 -10.59
N THR A 51 1.89 -19.88 -11.88
CA THR A 51 1.63 -20.85 -12.95
C THR A 51 2.43 -22.13 -12.75
N SER A 52 3.73 -22.02 -12.45
CA SER A 52 4.58 -23.20 -12.20
C SER A 52 4.11 -24.00 -10.97
N LEU A 53 3.70 -23.33 -9.89
CA LEU A 53 3.14 -23.99 -8.71
C LEU A 53 1.86 -24.76 -9.03
N VAL A 54 0.94 -24.15 -9.77
CA VAL A 54 -0.31 -24.80 -10.18
C VAL A 54 -0.05 -25.98 -11.11
N GLN A 55 0.85 -25.83 -12.08
CA GLN A 55 1.24 -26.93 -12.97
C GLN A 55 1.83 -28.10 -12.18
N GLY A 56 2.74 -27.84 -11.23
CA GLY A 56 3.29 -28.89 -10.38
C GLY A 56 2.24 -29.58 -9.50
N ALA A 57 1.19 -28.86 -9.08
CA ALA A 57 0.08 -29.45 -8.34
C ALA A 57 -0.83 -30.33 -9.21
N LEU A 58 -0.92 -30.05 -10.52
CA LEU A 58 -1.74 -30.78 -11.48
C LEU A 58 -0.99 -31.96 -12.14
N ASP A 59 0.34 -31.92 -12.18
CA ASP A 59 1.20 -32.96 -12.78
C ASP A 59 1.47 -34.14 -11.82
N VAL A 60 0.67 -34.29 -10.76
CA VAL A 60 0.79 -35.43 -9.84
C VAL A 60 0.18 -36.66 -10.51
N PRO A 61 0.96 -37.73 -10.79
CA PRO A 61 0.41 -38.96 -11.36
C PRO A 61 -0.50 -39.64 -10.33
N PHE A 62 -1.70 -39.99 -10.77
CA PHE A 62 -2.67 -40.80 -10.00
C PHE A 62 -2.39 -42.30 -10.15
#